data_AF-A0A935V594-F1
#
_entry.id   AF-A0A935V594-F1
#
_cell.length_a   1.000
_cell.length_b   1.000
_cell.length_c   1.000
_cell.angle_alpha   90.00
_cell.angle_beta   90.00
_cell.angle_gamma   90.00
#
_symmetry.space_group_name_H-M   'P 1'
#
loop_
_entity.id
_entity.type
_entity.pdbx_description
1 polymer ?
#
loop_
_entity_poly.entity_id
_entity_poly.type
_entity_poly.pdbx_seq_one_letter_code
_entity_poly.pdbx_strand_id
1 'polypeptide(L)' 'MDEATRGEVEAWLAIARRDLDSAKRLLAGDPPYRDTAAYHGQQSAEKAIKTLSLRPECHSRRHTT' A
#
# COMPACT_ATOMS: atom_id res chain seq x y z
N MET A 1 -4.83 15.25 11.55
CA MET A 1 -3.73 15.02 10.59
C MET A 1 -3.28 16.37 10.04
N ASP A 2 -2.02 16.73 10.18
CA ASP A 2 -1.47 17.93 9.54
C ASP A 2 -1.34 17.76 8.01
N GLU A 3 -1.13 18.86 7.30
CA GLU A 3 -1.06 18.89 5.83
C GLU A 3 0.07 17.99 5.28
N ALA A 4 1.21 17.98 5.97
CA ALA A 4 2.38 17.19 5.54
C ALA A 4 2.08 15.69 5.63
N THR A 5 1.47 15.25 6.73
CA THR A 5 1.05 13.86 6.94
C THR A 5 0.00 13.45 5.91
N ARG A 6 -0.96 14.34 5.58
CA ARG A 6 -1.95 14.07 4.54
C ARG A 6 -1.31 13.89 3.17
N GLY A 7 -0.40 14.78 2.79
CA GLY A 7 0.35 14.67 1.54
C GLY A 7 1.18 13.38 1.47
N GLU A 8 1.78 12.97 2.58
CA GLU A 8 2.53 11.71 2.65
C GLU A 8 1.62 10.49 2.49
N VAL A 9 0.46 10.48 3.15
CA VAL A 9 -0.55 9.41 3.00
C VAL A 9 -1.01 9.31 1.54
N GLU A 10 -1.34 10.42 0.90
CA GLU A 10 -1.75 10.44 -0.51
C GLU A 10 -0.65 9.93 -1.44
N ALA A 11 0.61 10.32 -1.19
CA ALA A 11 1.76 9.85 -1.94
C ALA A 11 1.92 8.33 -1.83
N TRP A 12 1.87 7.77 -0.61
CA TRP A 12 1.98 6.32 -0.42
C TRP A 12 0.81 5.55 -1.04
N LEU A 13 -0.42 6.07 -0.97
CA LEU A 13 -1.58 5.45 -1.62
C LEU A 13 -1.46 5.48 -3.15
N ALA A 14 -0.91 6.55 -3.73
CA ALA A 14 -0.64 6.62 -5.17
C ALA A 14 0.37 5.55 -5.61
N ILE A 15 1.43 5.30 -4.83
CA ILE A 15 2.41 4.24 -5.12
C ILE A 15 1.75 2.87 -4.97
N ALA A 16 0.98 2.64 -3.90
CA ALA A 16 0.25 1.39 -3.69
C ALA A 16 -0.70 1.07 -4.87
N ARG A 17 -1.41 2.08 -5.39
CA ARG A 17 -2.25 1.93 -6.58
C ARG A 17 -1.46 1.49 -7.81
N ARG A 18 -0.29 2.10 -8.05
CA ARG A 18 0.59 1.74 -9.18
C ARG A 18 1.09 0.30 -9.07
N ASP A 19 1.43 -0.15 -7.87
CA ASP A 19 1.80 -1.55 -7.62
C ASP A 19 0.64 -2.51 -7.95
N LEU A 20 -0.58 -2.21 -7.49
CA LEU A 20 -1.76 -3.01 -7.82
C LEU A 20 -2.03 -3.05 -9.33
N ASP A 21 -1.92 -1.92 -10.02
CA ASP A 21 -2.14 -1.86 -11.47
C ASP A 21 -1.05 -2.64 -12.23
N SER A 22 0.18 -2.62 -11.73
CA SER A 22 1.29 -3.43 -12.26
C SER A 22 1.00 -4.93 -12.09
N ALA A 23 0.56 -5.36 -10.90
CA ALA A 23 0.16 -6.74 -10.64
C ALA A 23 -0.95 -7.21 -11.60
N LYS A 24 -1.98 -6.39 -11.81
CA LYS A 24 -3.08 -6.69 -12.75
C LYS A 24 -2.59 -6.85 -14.19
N ARG A 25 -1.70 -5.97 -14.66
CA ARG A 25 -1.13 -6.06 -16.01
C ARG A 25 -0.29 -7.31 -16.20
N LEU A 26 0.52 -7.68 -15.19
CA LEU A 26 1.34 -8.88 -15.21
C LEU A 26 0.51 -10.17 -15.22
N LEU A 27 -0.64 -10.18 -14.54
CA LEU A 27 -1.60 -11.30 -14.58
C LEU A 27 -2.37 -11.39 -15.90
N ALA A 28 -2.60 -10.26 -16.57
CA ALA A 28 -3.33 -10.20 -17.83
C ALA A 28 -2.45 -10.54 -19.06
N GLY A 29 -1.13 -10.59 -18.90
CA GLY A 29 -0.21 -10.99 -19.96
C GLY A 29 -0.33 -12.47 -20.34
N ASP A 30 0.11 -12.81 -21.55
CA ASP A 30 0.18 -14.19 -22.04
C ASP A 30 1.60 -14.51 -22.57
N PRO A 31 2.37 -15.38 -21.91
CA PRO A 31 2.03 -16.06 -20.66
C PRO A 31 2.09 -15.10 -19.45
N PRO A 32 1.30 -15.34 -18.38
CA PRO A 32 1.25 -14.44 -17.23
C PRO A 32 2.48 -14.56 -16.32
N TYR A 33 3.00 -13.43 -15.87
CA TYR A 33 4.12 -13.36 -14.92
C TYR A 33 3.61 -13.41 -13.47
N ARG A 34 3.15 -14.58 -13.03
CA ARG A 34 2.44 -14.76 -11.74
C ARG A 34 3.28 -14.39 -10.52
N ASP A 35 4.55 -14.79 -10.48
CA ASP A 35 5.42 -14.52 -9.33
C ASP A 35 5.69 -13.01 -9.18
N THR A 36 5.95 -12.34 -10.30
CA THR A 36 6.13 -10.89 -10.33
C THR A 36 4.83 -10.16 -9.99
N ALA A 37 3.68 -10.66 -10.42
CA ALA A 37 2.39 -10.09 -10.02
C ALA A 37 2.14 -10.23 -8.51
N ALA A 38 2.49 -11.37 -7.92
CA ALA A 38 2.39 -11.58 -6.47
C ALA A 38 3.30 -10.63 -5.68
N TYR A 39 4.54 -10.42 -6.17
CA TYR A 39 5.46 -9.42 -5.61
C TYR A 39 4.84 -8.02 -5.60
N HIS A 40 4.27 -7.56 -6.72
CA HIS A 40 3.60 -6.26 -6.77
C HIS A 40 2.32 -6.22 -5.92
N GLY A 41 1.61 -7.34 -5.78
CA GLY A 41 0.48 -7.46 -4.86
C GLY A 41 0.89 -7.23 -3.40
N GLN A 42 1.95 -7.89 -2.95
CA GLN A 42 2.52 -7.70 -1.61
C GLN A 42 2.99 -6.25 -1.40
N GLN A 43 3.67 -5.68 -2.40
CA GLN A 43 4.15 -4.30 -2.36
C GLN A 43 3.02 -3.26 -2.29
N SER A 44 1.91 -3.49 -3.01
CA SER A 44 0.71 -2.65 -2.92
C SER A 44 0.12 -2.68 -1.50
N ALA A 45 0.02 -3.86 -0.89
CA ALA A 45 -0.54 -4.02 0.44
C ALA A 45 0.33 -3.36 1.51
N GLU A 46 1.65 -3.56 1.45
CA GLU A 46 2.62 -2.97 2.38
C GLU A 46 2.52 -1.44 2.39
N LYS A 47 2.51 -0.81 1.21
CA LYS A 47 2.45 0.65 1.09
C LYS A 47 1.11 1.21 1.55
N ALA A 48 0.01 0.51 1.28
CA ALA A 48 -1.30 0.88 1.80
C ALA A 48 -1.33 0.81 3.33
N ILE A 49 -0.80 -0.26 3.94
CA ILE A 49 -0.75 -0.43 5.39
C ILE A 49 0.17 0.60 6.05
N LYS A 50 1.31 0.96 5.43
CA LYS A 50 2.20 2.01 5.94
C LYS A 50 1.48 3.33 6.20
N THR A 51 0.46 3.64 5.40
CA THR A 51 -0.35 4.86 5.61
C THR A 51 -1.13 4.83 6.93
N LEU A 52 -1.51 3.66 7.44
CA LEU A 52 -2.15 3.52 8.76
C LEU A 52 -1.20 3.92 9.89
N SER A 53 0.10 3.66 9.75
CA SER A 53 1.11 4.05 10.73
C SER A 53 1.35 5.56 10.75
N LEU A 54 1.18 6.23 9.60
CA LEU A 54 1.21 7.69 9.49
C LEU A 54 -0.04 8.35 10.11
N ARG A 55 -1.07 7.56 10.46
CA ARG A 55 -2.25 8.04 11.19
C ARG A 55 -2.04 7.87 12.69
N PRO A 56 -1.70 8.94 13.44
CA PRO A 56 -1.46 8.82 14.88
C PRO A 56 -2.68 8.30 15.65
N GLU A 57 -3.90 8.51 15.15
CA GLU A 57 -5.14 7.98 15.74
C GLU A 57 -5.19 6.43 15.77
N CYS A 58 -4.42 5.75 14.91
CA CYS A 58 -4.40 4.28 14.85
C CYS A 58 -3.44 3.65 15.89
N HIS A 59 -2.53 4.44 16.48
CA HIS A 59 -1.52 3.94 17.43
C HIS A 59 -2.02 3.85 18.88
N SER A 60 -3.18 4.47 19.20
CA SER A 60 -3.73 4.62 20.56
C SER A 60 -4.48 3.39 21.10
N ARG A 61 -4.57 2.28 20.37
CA ARG A 61 -5.09 1.01 20.92
C ARG A 61 -3.94 0.06 21.26
N ARG A 62 -3.14 0.44 22.26
CA ARG A 62 -2.35 -0.54 23.03
C ARG A 62 -2.99 -0.65 24.41
N HIS A 63 -3.27 -1.87 24.78
CA HIS A 63 -3.92 -2.26 26.03
C HIS A 63 -3.21 -1.64 27.24
N THR A 64 -3.90 -0.74 27.95
CA THR A 64 -3.72 -0.63 29.40
C THR A 64 -4.33 -1.88 30.01
N THR A 65 -3.47 -2.74 30.57
CA THR A 65 -3.84 -3.82 31.47
C THR A 65 -3.31 -3.48 32.85
#